data_AF-X1DUB9-F1
#
_entry.id   AF-X1DUB9-F1
#
_cell.length_a   1.000
_cell.length_b   1.000
_cell.length_c   1.000
_cell.angle_alpha   90.00
_cell.angle_beta   90.00
_cell.angle_gamma   90.00
#
_symmetry.space_group_name_H-M   'P 1'
#
loop_
_entity.id
_entity.type
_entity.pdbx_description
1 polymer ?
#
loop_
_entity_poly.entity_id
_entity_poly.type
_entity_poly.pdbx_seq_one_letter_code
_entity_poly.pdbx_strand_id
1 'polypeptide(L)' 'MKRIAFLLKVKQDRIEEYKERHKKVWPEMLQALRETGWHNYSLFIHADGLLVGYLETEDFEKALAGMAERE' A
#
# COMPACT_ATOMS: atom_id res chain seq x y z
N MET A 1 18.57 0.24 1.22
CA MET A 1 17.14 0.09 1.55
C MET A 1 16.61 1.15 2.51
N LYS A 2 15.67 1.97 2.03
CA LYS A 2 14.92 2.98 2.77
C LYS A 2 13.63 2.34 3.32
N ARG A 3 13.25 2.73 4.54
CA ARG A 3 11.97 2.36 5.17
C ARG A 3 11.04 3.57 5.10
N ILE A 4 9.89 3.40 4.46
CA ILE A 4 8.94 4.47 4.23
C ILE A 4 7.66 4.16 4.99
N ALA A 5 7.20 5.12 5.79
CA ALA A 5 5.89 5.10 6.40
C ALA A 5 5.08 6.27 5.84
N PHE A 6 3.81 6.01 5.53
CA PHE A 6 2.89 7.03 5.05
C PHE A 6 1.52 6.87 5.72
N LEU A 7 0.77 7.97 5.75
CA LEU A 7 -0.55 8.02 6.36
C LEU A 7 -1.62 8.28 5.31
N LEU A 8 -2.72 7.54 5.39
CA LEU A 8 -3.95 7.80 4.66
C LEU A 8 -5.13 7.86 5.63
N LYS A 9 -6.28 8.35 5.15
CA LYS A 9 -7.53 8.34 5.91
C LYS A 9 -8.61 7.62 5.11
N VAL A 10 -9.13 6.53 5.66
CA VAL A 10 -10.28 5.79 5.14
C VAL A 10 -11.54 6.37 5.76
N LYS A 11 -12.61 6.54 4.96
CA LYS A 11 -13.91 6.94 5.49
C LYS A 11 -14.43 5.86 6.45
N GLN A 12 -14.94 6.27 7.62
CA GLN A 12 -15.29 5.33 8.69
C GLN A 12 -16.34 4.29 8.27
N ASP A 13 -17.33 4.73 7.49
CA ASP A 13 -18.39 3.90 6.90
C ASP A 13 -17.87 2.89 5.86
N ARG A 14 -16.62 3.02 5.40
CA ARG A 14 -15.98 2.15 4.40
C ARG A 14 -14.85 1.29 4.96
N ILE A 15 -14.58 1.33 6.27
CA ILE A 15 -13.47 0.58 6.87
C ILE A 15 -13.60 -0.93 6.65
N GLU A 16 -14.79 -1.50 6.84
CA GLU A 16 -14.99 -2.94 6.68
C GLU A 16 -14.86 -3.36 5.21
N GLU A 17 -15.44 -2.58 4.29
CA GLU A 17 -15.25 -2.78 2.86
C GLU A 17 -13.76 -2.70 2.46
N TYR A 18 -13.04 -1.73 3.01
CA TYR A 18 -11.61 -1.58 2.78
C TYR A 18 -10.84 -2.83 3.20
N LYS A 19 -11.10 -3.36 4.40
CA LYS A 19 -10.46 -4.59 4.90
C LYS A 19 -10.77 -5.79 4.02
N GLU A 20 -12.03 -5.98 3.61
CA GLU A 20 -12.43 -7.09 2.75
C GLU A 20 -11.72 -7.05 1.40
N ARG A 21 -11.63 -5.88 0.77
CA ARG A 21 -10.86 -5.69 -0.48
C ARG A 21 -9.38 -6.03 -0.29
N HIS A 22 -8.77 -5.63 0.83
CA HIS A 22 -7.36 -5.89 1.11
C HIS A 22 -7.04 -7.33 1.56
N LYS A 23 -8.05 -8.15 1.91
CA LYS A 23 -7.87 -9.61 2.06
C LYS A 23 -7.74 -10.33 0.72
N LYS A 24 -8.24 -9.72 -0.35
CA LYS A 24 -8.33 -10.30 -1.70
C LYS A 24 -7.68 -9.39 -2.74
N VAL A 25 -6.48 -8.92 -2.43
CA VAL A 25 -5.70 -8.11 -3.38
C VAL A 25 -5.43 -8.94 -4.64
N TRP A 26 -5.65 -8.33 -5.80
CA TRP A 26 -5.41 -8.97 -7.08
C TRP A 26 -3.93 -9.40 -7.22
N PRO A 27 -3.65 -10.63 -7.68
CA PRO A 27 -2.28 -11.12 -7.87
C PRO A 27 -1.41 -10.17 -8.71
N GLU A 28 -1.98 -9.56 -9.74
CA GLU A 28 -1.33 -8.63 -10.66
C GLU A 28 -0.87 -7.36 -9.95
N MET A 29 -1.68 -6.84 -9.02
CA MET A 29 -1.30 -5.70 -8.17
C MET A 29 -0.12 -6.05 -7.25
N LEU A 30 -0.14 -7.25 -6.65
CA LEU A 30 0.97 -7.71 -5.81
C LEU A 30 2.26 -7.89 -6.62
N GLN A 31 2.14 -8.35 -7.87
CA GLN A 31 3.28 -8.46 -8.78
C GLN A 31 3.81 -7.08 -9.17
N ALA A 32 2.93 -6.15 -9.56
CA ALA A 32 3.29 -4.77 -9.88
C ALA A 32 4.04 -4.09 -8.73
N LEU A 33 3.57 -4.24 -7.49
CA LEU A 33 4.25 -3.74 -6.30
C LEU A 33 5.67 -4.33 -6.16
N ARG A 34 5.83 -5.64 -6.34
CA ARG A 34 7.15 -6.29 -6.26
C ARG A 34 8.10 -5.82 -7.37
N GLU A 35 7.61 -5.73 -8.61
CA GLU A 35 8.41 -5.34 -9.78
C GLU A 35 8.84 -3.88 -9.74
N THR A 36 8.05 -3.02 -9.10
CA THR A 36 8.35 -1.60 -8.92
C THR A 36 9.20 -1.33 -7.67
N GLY A 37 9.57 -2.36 -6.91
CA GLY A 37 10.49 -2.25 -5.78
C GLY A 37 9.83 -1.96 -4.44
N TRP A 38 8.55 -2.33 -4.28
CA TRP A 38 7.87 -2.34 -2.98
C TRP A 38 8.10 -3.68 -2.29
N HIS A 39 8.82 -3.65 -1.17
CA HIS A 39 9.10 -4.82 -0.35
C HIS A 39 8.54 -4.65 1.06
N ASN A 40 8.28 -5.75 1.75
CA ASN A 40 7.75 -5.78 3.12
C ASN A 40 6.54 -4.83 3.33
N TYR A 41 5.69 -4.69 2.31
CA TYR A 41 4.58 -3.74 2.31
C TYR A 41 3.44 -4.22 3.22
N SER A 42 3.09 -3.41 4.21
CA SER A 42 2.04 -3.69 5.20
C SER A 42 1.15 -2.47 5.42
N LEU A 43 -0.12 -2.72 5.70
CA LEU A 43 -1.11 -1.70 6.03
C LEU A 43 -1.73 -1.99 7.40
N PHE A 44 -1.78 -0.97 8.24
CA PHE A 44 -2.39 -1.00 9.56
C PHE A 44 -3.50 0.03 9.60
N ILE A 45 -4.71 -0.35 10.02
CA ILE A 45 -5.86 0.55 10.08
C ILE A 45 -6.42 0.61 11.49
N HIS A 46 -6.62 1.82 11.99
CA HIS A 46 -7.29 2.08 13.25
C HIS A 46 -8.80 2.25 13.04
N ALA A 47 -9.59 2.05 14.11
CA ALA A 47 -11.06 2.09 14.05
C ALA A 47 -11.62 3.46 13.64
N ASP A 48 -10.85 4.54 13.82
CA ASP A 48 -11.23 5.89 13.41
C ASP A 48 -10.95 6.18 11.91
N GLY A 49 -10.42 5.19 11.18
CA GLY A 49 -10.07 5.28 9.76
C GLY A 49 -8.66 5.78 9.48
N LEU A 50 -7.83 6.08 10.49
CA LEU A 50 -6.40 6.33 10.26
C LEU A 50 -5.74 5.06 9.74
N LEU A 51 -5.04 5.16 8.60
CA LEU A 51 -4.31 4.07 8.00
C LEU A 51 -2.82 4.42 7.91
N VAL A 52 -1.98 3.52 8.40
CA VAL A 52 -0.53 3.58 8.33
C VAL A 52 -0.07 2.54 7.32
N GLY A 53 0.57 3.00 6.24
CA GLY A 53 1.26 2.14 5.30
C GLY A 53 2.76 2.12 5.57
N TYR A 54 3.37 0.95 5.49
CA TYR A 54 4.80 0.73 5.68
C TYR A 54 5.35 -0.08 4.53
N LEU A 55 6.43 0.37 3.88
CA LEU A 55 7.16 -0.41 2.87
C LEU A 55 8.66 -0.17 2.95
N GLU A 56 9.41 -1.05 2.31
CA GLU A 56 10.85 -0.97 2.13
C GLU A 56 11.20 -0.92 0.65
N THR A 57 12.10 -0.02 0.27
CA THR A 57 12.50 0.18 -1.13
C THR A 57 13.90 0.78 -1.22
N GLU A 58 14.62 0.54 -2.31
CA GLU A 58 15.91 1.20 -2.55
C GLU A 58 15.74 2.67 -2.92
N ASP A 59 14.74 2.97 -3.74
CA ASP A 59 14.43 4.31 -4.24
C ASP A 59 12.91 4.52 -4.31
N PHE A 60 12.41 5.34 -3.38
CA PHE A 60 10.98 5.57 -3.24
C PHE A 60 10.39 6.38 -4.40
N GLU A 61 11.12 7.34 -4.96
CA GLU A 61 10.60 8.14 -6.08
C GLU A 61 10.46 7.27 -7.33
N LYS A 62 11.45 6.42 -7.59
CA LYS A 62 11.39 5.45 -8.68
C LYS A 62 10.28 4.41 -8.47
N ALA A 63 10.11 3.92 -7.24
CA ALA A 63 9.07 2.95 -6.93
C ALA A 63 7.65 3.52 -7.05
N LEU A 64 7.47 4.80 -6.69
CA LEU A 64 6.22 5.52 -6.91
C LEU A 64 5.94 5.74 -8.40
N ALA A 65 6.94 6.22 -9.16
CA ALA A 65 6.80 6.44 -10.59
C ALA A 65 6.45 5.13 -11.32
N GLY A 66 7.16 4.04 -11.02
CA GLY A 66 6.89 2.74 -11.62
C GLY A 66 5.50 2.19 -11.31
N MET A 67 4.94 2.47 -10.12
CA MET A 67 3.55 2.11 -9.81
C MET A 67 2.54 2.99 -10.55
N ALA A 68 2.83 4.26 -10.79
CA ALA A 68 1.94 5.15 -11.54
C ALA A 68 1.83 4.79 -13.03
N GLU A 69 2.83 4.08 -13.56
CA GLU A 69 2.86 3.57 -14.94
C GLU A 69 2.14 2.21 -15.12
N ARG A 70 1.66 1.59 -14.04
CA ARG A 70 0.92 0.32 -14.08
C ARG A 70 -0.58 0.61 -14.17
N GLU A 71 -1.18 0.26 -15.30
CA GLU A 71 -2.64 0.34 -15.54
C GLU A 71 -3.44 -0.70 -14.74
#